data_AF-A0A7C6DZ28-F1
#
_entry.id   AF-A0A7C6DZ28-F1
#
_cell.length_a   1.000
_cell.length_b   1.000
_cell.length_c   1.000
_cell.angle_alpha   90.00
_cell.angle_beta   90.00
_cell.angle_gamma   90.00
#
_symmetry.space_group_name_H-M   'P 1'
#
loop_
_entity.id
_entity.type
_entity.pdbx_description
1 polymer ?
#
loop_
_entity_poly.entity_id
_entity_poly.type
_entity_poly.pdbx_seq_one_letter_code
_entity_poly.pdbx_strand_id
1 'polypeptide(L)'
;MKYISEDIKAGVNPPLDELKKVVEFLRMFADKCHHSKEEDVLFPVLESHGIPRTGGPVGVMLQKHEQGRNLVRKMLQAIESIEKGYKNGYMVFSENALSYVELLEAHISKEDNVLYPIGRNVLNEEDAEKLLESFEKIEEERMGLGAHEKYHKIADELSLKYR
;
A
#
# COMPACT_ATOMS: atom_id res chain seq x y z
N MET A 1 1.18 12.13 -3.66
CA MET A 1 0.16 11.82 -4.70
C MET A 1 -0.87 12.94 -4.87
N LYS A 2 -1.46 13.51 -3.80
CA LYS A 2 -2.38 14.68 -3.93
C LYS A 2 -1.76 15.84 -4.73
N TYR A 3 -0.57 16.29 -4.35
CA TYR A 3 0.17 17.34 -5.06
C TYR A 3 0.56 16.98 -6.51
N ILE A 4 1.01 15.74 -6.75
CA ILE A 4 1.25 15.22 -8.11
C ILE A 4 -0.02 15.37 -8.98
N SER A 5 -1.18 15.04 -8.42
CA SER A 5 -2.46 15.17 -9.11
C SER A 5 -2.89 16.64 -9.30
N GLU A 6 -2.54 17.53 -8.37
CA GLU A 6 -2.77 18.98 -8.50
C GLU A 6 -1.93 19.59 -9.63
N ASP A 7 -0.63 19.24 -9.69
CA ASP A 7 0.28 19.65 -10.77
C ASP A 7 -0.26 19.20 -12.13
N ILE A 8 -0.65 17.93 -12.26
CA ILE A 8 -1.20 17.38 -13.50
C ILE A 8 -2.46 18.15 -13.92
N LYS A 9 -3.36 18.46 -12.99
CA LYS A 9 -4.58 19.24 -13.25
C LYS A 9 -4.26 20.69 -13.66
N ALA A 10 -3.17 21.26 -13.14
CA ALA A 10 -2.67 22.57 -13.52
C ALA A 10 -1.89 22.57 -14.85
N GLY A 11 -1.76 21.41 -15.52
CA GLY A 11 -1.03 21.26 -16.77
C GLY A 11 0.48 21.08 -16.60
N VAL A 12 0.96 20.89 -15.37
CA VAL A 12 2.35 20.59 -15.04
C VAL A 12 2.50 19.08 -14.94
N ASN A 13 3.12 18.48 -15.96
CA ASN A 13 3.32 17.03 -15.99
C ASN A 13 4.60 16.64 -15.24
N PRO A 14 4.52 15.77 -14.21
CA PRO A 14 5.69 15.27 -13.53
C PRO A 14 6.60 14.43 -14.44
N PRO A 15 7.90 14.33 -14.13
CA PRO A 15 8.79 13.39 -14.79
C PRO A 15 8.27 11.96 -14.67
N LEU A 16 8.35 11.21 -15.77
CA LEU A 16 7.84 9.83 -15.82
C LEU A 16 8.49 8.92 -14.77
N ASP A 17 9.78 9.11 -14.52
CA ASP A 17 10.53 8.33 -13.52
C ASP A 17 9.99 8.51 -12.10
N GLU A 18 9.36 9.65 -11.80
CA GLU A 18 8.73 9.88 -10.50
C GLU A 18 7.40 9.15 -10.36
N LEU A 19 6.61 9.12 -11.44
CA LEU A 19 5.39 8.29 -11.48
C LEU A 19 5.75 6.81 -11.31
N LYS A 20 6.85 6.35 -11.93
CA LYS A 20 7.38 4.99 -11.77
C LYS A 20 7.84 4.72 -10.34
N LYS A 21 8.57 5.65 -9.70
CA LYS A 21 8.97 5.53 -8.28
C LYS A 21 7.77 5.40 -7.35
N VAL A 22 6.71 6.18 -7.57
CA VAL A 22 5.46 6.06 -6.80
C VAL A 22 4.87 4.65 -6.94
N VAL A 23 4.68 4.17 -8.17
CA VAL A 23 4.11 2.83 -8.40
C VAL A 23 5.02 1.73 -7.86
N GLU A 24 6.34 1.86 -7.98
CA GLU A 24 7.30 0.92 -7.40
C GLU A 24 7.14 0.85 -5.87
N PHE A 25 7.08 2.00 -5.20
CA PHE A 25 6.87 2.05 -3.75
C PHE A 25 5.57 1.36 -3.34
N LEU A 26 4.45 1.64 -4.01
CA LEU A 26 3.16 1.02 -3.70
C LEU A 26 3.17 -0.51 -3.92
N ARG A 27 3.84 -1.00 -4.96
CA ARG A 27 3.92 -2.44 -5.25
C ARG A 27 4.86 -3.18 -4.31
N MET A 28 5.96 -2.56 -3.95
CA MET A 28 7.03 -3.23 -3.21
C MET A 28 6.83 -3.05 -1.72
N PHE A 29 6.71 -1.82 -1.24
CA PHE A 29 6.57 -1.56 0.19
C PHE A 29 5.15 -1.84 0.68
N ALA A 30 4.13 -1.20 0.09
CA ALA A 30 2.77 -1.35 0.60
C ALA A 30 2.21 -2.77 0.36
N ASP A 31 2.39 -3.34 -0.84
CA ASP A 31 1.81 -4.66 -1.14
C ASP A 31 2.73 -5.84 -0.76
N LYS A 32 3.92 -5.95 -1.36
CA LYS A 32 4.82 -7.08 -1.12
C LYS A 32 5.41 -7.16 0.29
N CYS A 33 5.45 -6.06 1.04
CA CYS A 33 5.89 -6.06 2.43
C CYS A 33 4.70 -5.96 3.38
N HIS A 34 4.04 -4.79 3.46
CA HIS A 34 3.01 -4.53 4.47
C HIS A 34 1.80 -5.47 4.34
N HIS A 35 1.11 -5.50 3.18
CA HIS A 35 -0.03 -6.41 3.02
C HIS A 35 0.35 -7.88 3.17
N SER A 36 1.60 -8.26 2.85
CA SER A 36 2.07 -9.64 3.05
C SER A 36 2.17 -10.03 4.52
N LYS A 37 2.66 -9.12 5.37
CA LYS A 37 2.64 -9.30 6.83
C LYS A 37 1.21 -9.49 7.32
N GLU A 38 0.27 -8.74 6.77
CA GLU A 38 -1.12 -8.86 7.16
C GLU A 38 -1.80 -10.12 6.62
N GLU A 39 -1.82 -10.33 5.30
CA GLU A 39 -2.56 -11.39 4.62
C GLU A 39 -2.01 -12.80 4.92
N ASP A 40 -0.69 -12.93 5.07
CA ASP A 40 -0.04 -14.24 5.23
C ASP A 40 0.26 -14.61 6.69
N VAL A 41 0.20 -13.64 7.61
CA VAL A 41 0.55 -13.86 9.03
C VAL A 41 -0.53 -13.33 9.96
N LEU A 42 -0.78 -12.02 10.00
CA LEU A 42 -1.71 -11.44 10.99
C LEU A 42 -3.14 -11.99 10.82
N PHE A 43 -3.68 -11.97 9.60
CA PHE A 43 -5.05 -12.38 9.34
C PHE A 43 -5.28 -13.87 9.66
N PRO A 44 -4.40 -14.82 9.26
CA PRO A 44 -4.48 -16.20 9.72
C PRO A 44 -4.50 -16.37 11.25
N VAL A 45 -3.71 -15.59 11.98
CA VAL A 45 -3.70 -15.64 13.45
C VAL A 45 -4.97 -15.05 14.04
N LEU A 46 -5.52 -13.97 13.47
CA LEU A 46 -6.83 -13.45 13.88
C LEU A 46 -7.95 -14.45 13.59
N GLU A 47 -7.86 -15.17 12.47
CA GLU A 47 -8.81 -16.23 12.09
C GLU A 47 -8.78 -17.40 13.08
N SER A 48 -7.60 -17.84 13.53
CA SER A 48 -7.49 -18.89 14.54
C SER A 48 -8.07 -18.46 15.90
N HIS A 49 -8.14 -17.16 16.16
CA HIS A 49 -8.78 -16.54 17.32
C HIS A 49 -10.25 -16.18 17.09
N GLY A 50 -10.88 -16.72 16.05
CA GLY A 50 -12.32 -16.63 15.82
C GLY A 50 -12.79 -15.38 15.06
N ILE A 51 -11.87 -14.57 14.52
CA ILE A 51 -12.24 -13.45 13.65
C ILE A 51 -12.46 -13.98 12.22
N PRO A 52 -13.67 -13.90 11.65
CA PRO A 52 -13.94 -14.56 10.38
C PRO A 52 -13.23 -13.88 9.21
N ARG A 53 -12.65 -14.69 8.31
CA ARG A 53 -12.00 -14.25 7.07
C ARG A 53 -12.96 -13.51 6.13
N THR A 54 -14.24 -13.85 6.15
CA THR A 54 -15.28 -13.25 5.30
C THR A 54 -16.39 -12.65 6.16
N GLY A 55 -17.01 -11.56 5.67
CA GLY A 55 -18.12 -10.90 6.38
C GLY A 55 -17.71 -10.12 7.65
N GLY A 56 -16.43 -10.12 8.03
CA GLY A 56 -15.88 -9.40 9.18
C GLY A 56 -14.75 -8.43 8.82
N PRO A 57 -14.05 -7.87 9.83
CA PRO A 57 -12.97 -6.91 9.64
C PRO A 57 -11.88 -7.42 8.69
N VAL A 58 -11.40 -8.66 8.86
CA VAL A 58 -10.39 -9.28 7.96
C VAL A 58 -10.87 -9.28 6.51
N GLY A 59 -12.11 -9.68 6.26
CA GLY A 59 -12.68 -9.70 4.92
C GLY A 59 -12.78 -8.32 4.27
N VAL A 60 -13.09 -7.28 5.05
CA VAL A 60 -13.08 -5.89 4.57
C VAL A 60 -11.67 -5.45 4.20
N MET A 61 -10.66 -5.82 4.99
CA MET A 61 -9.27 -5.45 4.72
C MET A 61 -8.74 -6.13 3.45
N LEU A 62 -9.01 -7.43 3.28
CA LEU A 62 -8.68 -8.17 2.04
C LEU A 62 -9.31 -7.52 0.79
N GLN A 63 -10.57 -7.10 0.88
CA GLN A 63 -11.23 -6.40 -0.24
C GLN A 63 -10.55 -5.06 -0.54
N LYS A 64 -10.15 -4.32 0.49
CA LYS A 64 -9.43 -3.05 0.32
C LYS A 64 -8.05 -3.25 -0.28
N HIS A 65 -7.30 -4.28 0.12
CA HIS A 65 -6.01 -4.61 -0.50
C HIS A 65 -6.17 -4.87 -2.00
N GLU A 66 -7.18 -5.65 -2.40
CA GLU A 66 -7.41 -5.93 -3.81
C GLU A 66 -7.87 -4.69 -4.59
N GLN A 67 -8.69 -3.82 -3.99
CA GLN A 67 -9.02 -2.52 -4.58
C GLN A 67 -7.76 -1.66 -4.78
N GLY A 68 -6.86 -1.63 -3.80
CA GLY A 68 -5.58 -0.94 -3.87
C GLY A 68 -4.71 -1.47 -5.00
N ARG A 69 -4.53 -2.80 -5.09
CA ARG A 69 -3.81 -3.46 -6.18
C ARG A 69 -4.40 -3.11 -7.55
N ASN A 70 -5.73 -3.03 -7.66
CA ASN A 70 -6.38 -2.65 -8.92
C ASN A 70 -6.07 -1.21 -9.34
N LEU A 71 -6.11 -0.26 -8.40
CA LEU A 71 -5.76 1.14 -8.67
C LEU A 71 -4.28 1.29 -9.08
N VAL A 72 -3.38 0.54 -8.43
CA VAL A 72 -1.96 0.49 -8.80
C VAL A 72 -1.74 -0.08 -10.20
N ARG A 73 -2.47 -1.14 -10.59
CA ARG A 73 -2.43 -1.67 -11.97
C ARG A 73 -2.86 -0.63 -13.00
N LYS A 74 -3.90 0.15 -12.71
CA LYS A 74 -4.36 1.24 -13.60
C LYS A 74 -3.35 2.38 -13.69
N MET A 75 -2.70 2.75 -12.58
CA MET A 75 -1.59 3.73 -12.61
C MET A 75 -0.42 3.26 -13.47
N LEU A 76 -0.07 1.96 -13.42
CA LEU A 76 0.97 1.40 -14.28
C LEU A 76 0.59 1.44 -15.76
N GLN A 77 -0.65 1.08 -16.11
CA GLN A 77 -1.16 1.21 -17.49
C GLN A 77 -1.16 2.66 -17.98
N ALA A 78 -1.43 3.61 -17.09
CA ALA A 78 -1.36 5.03 -17.40
C ALA A 78 0.08 5.47 -17.73
N ILE A 79 1.07 4.99 -16.97
CA ILE A 79 2.51 5.19 -17.25
C ILE A 79 2.88 4.64 -18.63
N GLU A 80 2.48 3.40 -18.95
CA GLU A 80 2.74 2.78 -20.26
C GLU A 80 2.11 3.58 -21.42
N SER A 81 0.95 4.20 -21.17
CA SER A 81 0.27 5.07 -22.14
C SER A 81 1.08 6.35 -22.39
N ILE A 82 1.61 6.97 -21.33
CA ILE A 82 2.48 8.16 -21.43
C ILE A 82 3.74 7.83 -22.24
N GLU A 83 4.36 6.68 -22.01
CA GLU A 83 5.56 6.22 -22.76
C GLU A 83 5.31 6.10 -24.26
N LYS A 84 4.08 5.72 -24.64
CA LYS A 84 3.64 5.65 -26.04
C LYS A 84 3.27 7.02 -26.64
N GLY A 85 3.39 8.09 -25.87
CA GLY A 85 3.11 9.47 -26.29
C GLY A 85 1.66 9.94 -26.06
N TYR A 86 0.82 9.14 -25.41
CA TYR A 86 -0.57 9.50 -25.14
C TYR A 86 -0.69 10.40 -23.91
N LYS A 87 -0.92 11.69 -24.15
CA LYS A 87 -0.99 12.73 -23.09
C LYS A 87 -2.10 12.51 -22.06
N ASN A 88 -3.19 11.84 -22.43
CA ASN A 88 -4.29 11.53 -21.50
C ASN A 88 -3.87 10.59 -20.36
N GLY A 89 -2.75 9.86 -20.51
CA GLY A 89 -2.23 9.00 -19.46
C GLY A 89 -1.93 9.74 -18.16
N TYR A 90 -1.52 11.01 -18.19
CA TYR A 90 -1.31 11.80 -16.97
C TYR A 90 -2.59 11.98 -16.17
N MET A 91 -3.71 12.32 -16.82
CA MET A 91 -4.99 12.46 -16.14
C MET A 91 -5.49 11.13 -15.56
N VAL A 92 -5.36 10.03 -16.33
CA VAL A 92 -5.73 8.69 -15.84
C VAL A 92 -4.88 8.30 -14.64
N PHE A 93 -3.57 8.59 -14.64
CA PHE A 93 -2.71 8.37 -13.48
C PHE A 93 -3.22 9.16 -12.27
N SER A 94 -3.45 10.47 -12.45
CA SER A 94 -3.92 11.37 -11.39
C SER A 94 -5.22 10.90 -10.76
N GLU A 95 -6.21 10.49 -11.54
CA GLU A 95 -7.50 9.99 -11.04
C GLU A 95 -7.33 8.75 -10.17
N ASN A 96 -6.57 7.76 -10.64
CA ASN A 96 -6.33 6.53 -9.88
C ASN A 96 -5.47 6.77 -8.64
N ALA A 97 -4.51 7.70 -8.71
CA ALA A 97 -3.70 8.09 -7.56
C ALA A 97 -4.55 8.75 -6.46
N LEU A 98 -5.51 9.63 -6.81
CA LEU A 98 -6.42 10.23 -5.85
C LEU A 98 -7.36 9.20 -5.22
N SER A 99 -7.95 8.32 -6.03
CA SER A 99 -8.78 7.22 -5.49
C SER A 99 -7.98 6.28 -4.58
N TYR A 100 -6.69 6.06 -4.88
CA TYR A 100 -5.82 5.26 -4.01
C TYR A 100 -5.57 5.96 -2.66
N VAL A 101 -5.36 7.28 -2.68
CA VAL A 101 -5.20 8.06 -1.45
C VAL A 101 -6.45 7.99 -0.58
N GLU A 102 -7.63 8.20 -1.15
CA GLU A 102 -8.91 8.11 -0.42
C GLU A 102 -9.12 6.70 0.17
N LEU A 103 -8.83 5.66 -0.63
CA LEU A 103 -8.89 4.27 -0.19
C LEU A 103 -7.96 4.03 1.00
N LEU A 104 -6.71 4.50 0.91
CA LEU A 104 -5.67 4.28 1.90
C LEU A 104 -5.96 5.01 3.21
N GLU A 105 -6.44 6.25 3.17
CA GLU A 105 -6.86 7.00 4.37
C GLU A 105 -7.97 6.24 5.14
N ALA A 106 -8.96 5.74 4.41
CA ALA A 106 -10.02 4.93 5.01
C ALA A 106 -9.52 3.53 5.43
N HIS A 107 -8.47 3.01 4.81
CA HIS A 107 -7.86 1.71 5.13
C HIS A 107 -7.11 1.79 6.45
N ILE A 108 -6.18 2.74 6.57
CA ILE A 108 -5.40 3.02 7.79
C ILE A 108 -6.32 3.29 8.98
N SER A 109 -7.38 4.09 8.78
CA SER A 109 -8.36 4.31 9.86
C SER A 109 -9.01 3.01 10.36
N LYS A 110 -9.25 2.03 9.49
CA LYS A 110 -9.80 0.72 9.90
C LYS A 110 -8.75 -0.16 10.58
N GLU A 111 -7.50 -0.13 10.13
CA GLU A 111 -6.38 -0.79 10.82
C GLU A 111 -6.30 -0.28 12.27
N ASP A 112 -6.09 1.04 12.42
CA ASP A 112 -5.79 1.68 13.71
C ASP A 112 -6.95 1.60 14.70
N ASN A 113 -8.19 1.77 14.23
CA ASN A 113 -9.35 1.96 15.09
C ASN A 113 -10.26 0.74 15.19
N VAL A 114 -10.05 -0.30 14.37
CA VAL A 114 -10.89 -1.51 14.39
C VAL A 114 -10.04 -2.77 14.45
N LEU A 115 -9.23 -3.04 13.43
CA LEU A 115 -8.53 -4.31 13.30
C LEU A 115 -7.47 -4.50 14.40
N TYR A 116 -6.57 -3.54 14.60
CA TYR A 116 -5.52 -3.65 15.61
C TYR A 116 -6.07 -3.64 17.05
N PRO A 117 -7.10 -2.84 17.41
CA PRO A 117 -7.79 -2.99 18.68
C PRO A 117 -8.38 -4.40 18.90
N ILE A 118 -8.98 -5.02 17.88
CA ILE A 118 -9.45 -6.41 17.97
C ILE A 118 -8.27 -7.34 18.24
N GLY A 119 -7.17 -7.20 17.49
CA GLY A 119 -5.96 -7.97 17.70
C GLY A 119 -5.44 -7.88 19.14
N ARG A 120 -5.31 -6.66 19.68
CA ARG A 120 -4.87 -6.44 21.08
C ARG A 120 -5.79 -7.09 22.13
N ASN A 121 -7.06 -7.31 21.81
CA ASN A 121 -8.01 -7.93 22.73
C ASN A 121 -8.02 -9.45 22.67
N VAL A 122 -7.64 -10.06 21.54
CA VAL A 122 -7.74 -11.51 21.32
C VAL A 122 -6.40 -12.23 21.33
N LEU A 123 -5.30 -11.52 21.05
CA LEU A 123 -3.96 -12.09 20.98
C LEU A 123 -3.25 -11.97 22.32
N ASN A 124 -2.52 -13.02 22.69
CA ASN A 124 -1.67 -13.02 23.88
C ASN A 124 -0.22 -12.62 23.54
N GLU A 125 0.64 -12.58 24.55
CA GLU A 125 2.06 -12.21 24.40
C GLU A 125 2.83 -13.18 23.49
N GLU A 126 2.57 -14.49 23.59
CA GLU A 126 3.21 -15.51 22.75
C GLU A 126 2.81 -15.36 21.27
N ASP A 127 1.55 -15.00 20.99
CA ASP A 127 1.12 -14.67 19.63
C ASP A 127 1.85 -13.44 19.10
N ALA A 128 1.97 -12.39 19.92
CA ALA A 128 2.63 -11.14 19.54
C ALA A 128 4.12 -11.36 19.22
N GLU A 129 4.83 -12.16 20.02
CA GLU A 129 6.22 -12.54 19.77
C GLU A 129 6.38 -13.30 18.44
N LYS A 130 5.52 -14.31 18.20
CA LYS A 130 5.54 -15.08 16.94
C LYS A 130 5.20 -14.23 15.73
N LEU A 131 4.28 -13.27 15.87
CA LEU A 131 3.94 -12.32 14.80
C LEU A 131 5.15 -11.46 14.46
N LEU A 132 5.85 -10.92 15.46
CA LEU A 132 7.03 -10.08 15.26
C LEU A 132 8.12 -10.85 14.50
N GLU A 133 8.46 -12.06 14.96
CA GLU A 133 9.46 -12.90 14.27
C GLU A 133 9.04 -13.23 12.83
N SER A 134 7.75 -13.47 12.59
CA SER A 134 7.24 -13.79 11.26
C SER A 134 7.25 -12.57 10.33
N PHE A 135 6.99 -11.38 10.86
CA PHE A 135 7.07 -10.13 10.10
C PHE A 135 8.49 -9.80 9.68
N GLU A 136 9.47 -10.01 10.55
CA GLU A 136 10.89 -9.84 10.23
C GLU A 136 11.32 -10.79 9.10
N LYS A 137 10.93 -12.07 9.18
CA LYS A 137 11.18 -13.07 8.13
C LYS A 137 10.57 -12.67 6.78
N ILE A 138 9.31 -12.21 6.78
CA ILE A 138 8.66 -11.75 5.54
C ILE A 138 9.43 -10.58 4.92
N GLU A 139 9.85 -9.62 5.73
CA GLU A 139 10.59 -8.47 5.24
C GLU A 139 11.93 -8.89 4.63
N GLU A 140 12.70 -9.73 5.32
CA GLU A 140 13.97 -10.23 4.82
C GLU A 140 13.80 -11.08 3.54
N GLU A 141 12.86 -12.03 3.53
CA GLU A 141 12.68 -12.97 2.42
C GLU A 141 12.06 -12.32 1.17
N ARG A 142 11.08 -11.42 1.33
CA ARG A 142 10.36 -10.83 0.19
C ARG A 142 11.00 -9.58 -0.37
N MET A 143 11.63 -8.80 0.50
CA MET A 143 12.19 -7.51 0.12
C MET A 143 13.70 -7.57 -0.08
N GLY A 144 14.38 -8.49 0.63
CA GLY A 144 15.83 -8.60 0.64
C GLY A 144 16.49 -7.58 1.56
N LEU A 145 17.74 -7.85 1.93
CA LEU A 145 18.55 -6.97 2.79
C LEU A 145 18.67 -5.56 2.19
N GLY A 146 18.40 -4.53 3.00
CA GLY A 146 18.51 -3.12 2.62
C GLY A 146 17.28 -2.52 1.91
N ALA A 147 16.23 -3.31 1.71
CA ALA A 147 15.03 -2.83 1.02
C ALA A 147 14.21 -1.86 1.87
N HIS A 148 14.18 -2.06 3.20
CA HIS A 148 13.54 -1.14 4.14
C HIS A 148 14.09 0.28 3.96
N GLU A 149 15.41 0.44 4.08
CA GLU A 149 16.10 1.73 3.93
C GLU A 149 15.91 2.33 2.54
N LYS A 150 15.94 1.50 1.49
CA LYS A 150 15.68 1.94 0.11
C LYS A 150 14.29 2.57 -0.02
N TYR A 151 13.24 1.91 0.46
CA TYR A 151 11.88 2.41 0.29
C TYR A 151 11.56 3.59 1.21
N HIS A 152 12.14 3.64 2.41
CA HIS A 152 12.13 4.84 3.25
C HIS A 152 12.74 6.04 2.53
N LYS A 153 13.91 5.87 1.89
CA LYS A 153 14.54 6.93 1.11
C LYS A 153 13.67 7.40 -0.07
N ILE A 154 13.02 6.48 -0.77
CA ILE A 154 12.08 6.84 -1.85
C ILE A 154 10.90 7.66 -1.30
N ALA A 155 10.33 7.25 -0.17
CA ALA A 155 9.25 7.98 0.48
C ALA A 155 9.68 9.39 0.90
N ASP A 156 10.86 9.54 1.49
CA ASP A 156 11.41 10.83 1.90
C ASP A 156 11.72 11.74 0.71
N GLU A 157 12.34 11.22 -0.35
CA GLU A 157 12.62 11.95 -1.59
C GLU A 157 11.33 12.52 -2.20
N LEU A 158 10.29 11.68 -2.31
CA LEU A 158 9.00 12.09 -2.85
C LEU A 158 8.28 13.07 -1.92
N SER A 159 8.34 12.86 -0.60
CA SER A 159 7.71 13.73 0.40
C SER A 159 8.36 15.11 0.48
N LEU A 160 9.67 15.22 0.28
CA LEU A 160 10.35 16.52 0.28
C LEU A 160 10.02 17.34 -0.97
N LYS A 161 9.86 16.67 -2.11
CA LYS A 161 9.58 17.31 -3.39
C LYS A 161 8.13 17.79 -3.51
N TYR A 162 7.18 17.04 -2.94
CA TYR A 162 5.75 17.29 -3.04
C TYR A 162 5.17 17.62 -1.66
N ARG A 163 5.10 18.92 -1.31
CA ARG A 163 4.56 19.46 -0.04
C ARG A 163 3.66 20.67 -0.26
#